data_AF-A0A359E849-F1
#
_entry.id   AF-A0A359E849-F1
#
_cell.length_a   1.000
_cell.length_b   1.000
_cell.length_c   1.000
_cell.angle_alpha   90.00
_cell.angle_beta   90.00
_cell.angle_gamma   90.00
#
_symmetry.space_group_name_H-M   'P 1'
#
loop_
_entity.id
_entity.type
_entity.pdbx_description
1 polymer ?
#
loop_
_entity_poly.entity_id
_entity_poly.type
_entity_poly.pdbx_seq_one_letter_code
_entity_poly.pdbx_strand_id
1 'polypeptide(L)'
;VDEVDPEVLMRNGIDAMLETLDPYTVLFNEAQNEQAEIMSRGNYAGIGIQAGYRDGEVVVIAPTEGGPAEQVGIRAGDVIVAVDGVSTERLQPEEVNALTSGEVGSEVTVSIERFGLDQTLDFTLERRRIEVSNISYSGWIGEEDNTGYIRLSQFGTNSAEEIRQAMIELMADQDLNGLVIDVRDNPGGILQEAVGILDKFIEPGITAVDIRGRVAEYNQNFTTREPV
;
A
#
# COMPACT_ATOMS: atom_id res chain seq x y z
N VAL A 1 45.02 -3.09 15.50
CA VAL A 1 44.46 -2.26 14.41
C VAL A 1 43.33 -3.10 13.86
N ASP A 2 42.11 -2.62 14.02
CA ASP A 2 40.95 -3.39 13.58
C ASP A 2 40.84 -3.34 12.06
N GLU A 3 40.43 -4.45 11.47
CA GLU A 3 40.25 -4.57 10.02
C GLU A 3 39.02 -3.75 9.62
N VAL A 4 39.17 -2.92 8.59
CA VAL A 4 38.09 -2.06 8.10
C VAL A 4 37.45 -2.73 6.91
N ASP A 5 36.14 -2.95 6.99
CA ASP A 5 35.35 -3.41 5.85
C ASP A 5 35.22 -2.25 4.83
N PRO A 6 35.82 -2.38 3.63
CA PRO A 6 35.76 -1.33 2.61
C PRO A 6 34.34 -1.02 2.14
N GLU A 7 33.44 -2.01 2.14
CA GLU A 7 32.07 -1.86 1.69
C GLU A 7 31.28 -0.97 2.66
N VAL A 8 31.39 -1.26 3.97
CA VAL A 8 30.77 -0.45 5.02
C VAL A 8 31.33 0.97 5.02
N LEU A 9 32.65 1.13 4.85
CA LEU A 9 33.28 2.45 4.83
C LEU A 9 32.79 3.30 3.65
N MET A 10 32.75 2.72 2.45
CA MET A 10 32.24 3.43 1.26
C MET A 10 30.77 3.78 1.43
N ARG A 11 29.97 2.86 1.96
CA ARG A 11 28.53 3.07 2.15
C ARG A 11 28.25 4.25 3.07
N ASN A 12 28.90 4.28 4.24
CA ASN A 12 28.80 5.38 5.18
C ASN A 12 29.20 6.73 4.56
N GLY A 13 30.25 6.73 3.73
CA GLY A 13 30.69 7.94 3.02
C GLY A 13 29.65 8.46 2.03
N ILE A 14 29.01 7.57 1.27
CA ILE A 14 27.96 7.95 0.32
C ILE A 14 26.72 8.46 1.06
N ASP A 15 26.25 7.72 2.06
CA ASP A 15 25.05 8.11 2.82
C ASP A 15 25.23 9.50 3.46
N ALA A 16 26.41 9.78 4.05
CA ALA A 16 26.73 11.10 4.61
C ALA A 16 26.78 12.23 3.55
N MET A 17 27.20 11.94 2.31
CA MET A 17 27.14 12.93 1.23
C MET A 17 25.69 13.21 0.81
N LEU A 18 24.86 12.18 0.70
CA LEU A 18 23.47 12.31 0.27
C LEU A 18 22.59 13.02 1.31
N GLU A 19 22.85 12.82 2.60
CA GLU A 19 22.18 13.55 3.70
C GLU A 19 22.33 15.08 3.59
N THR A 20 23.37 15.57 2.90
CA THR A 20 23.56 17.02 2.69
C THR A 20 22.63 17.62 1.62
N LEU A 21 21.94 16.79 0.84
CA LEU A 21 21.02 17.21 -0.22
C LEU A 21 19.62 17.46 0.35
N ASP A 22 18.96 16.38 0.78
CA ASP A 22 17.63 16.39 1.38
C ASP A 22 17.36 15.03 2.09
N PRO A 23 16.36 14.91 2.98
CA PRO A 23 16.10 13.68 3.72
C PRO A 23 15.48 12.54 2.88
N TYR A 24 15.20 12.77 1.59
CA TYR A 24 14.58 11.80 0.69
C TYR A 24 15.56 11.22 -0.33
N THR A 25 16.72 11.85 -0.51
CA THR A 25 17.77 11.38 -1.40
C THR A 25 18.61 10.31 -0.70
N VAL A 26 18.43 9.05 -1.11
CA VAL A 26 19.11 7.90 -0.52
C VAL A 26 19.65 6.97 -1.62
N LEU A 27 20.71 6.22 -1.31
CA LEU A 27 21.22 5.18 -2.21
C LEU A 27 20.48 3.87 -1.93
N PHE A 28 19.88 3.25 -2.94
CA PHE A 28 19.33 1.90 -2.79
C PHE A 28 20.38 0.83 -3.11
N ASN A 29 20.40 -0.24 -2.34
CA ASN A 29 21.01 -1.51 -2.76
C ASN A 29 20.07 -2.26 -3.73
N GLU A 30 20.52 -3.39 -4.28
CA GLU A 30 19.76 -4.14 -5.30
C GLU A 30 18.37 -4.57 -4.81
N ALA A 31 18.29 -5.16 -3.60
CA ALA A 31 17.02 -5.58 -3.00
C ALA A 31 16.08 -4.40 -2.73
N GLN A 32 16.60 -3.27 -2.24
CA GLN A 32 15.82 -2.05 -2.02
C GLN A 32 15.30 -1.46 -3.33
N ASN A 33 16.10 -1.51 -4.39
CA ASN A 33 15.70 -1.00 -5.69
C ASN A 33 14.59 -1.86 -6.32
N GLU A 34 14.72 -3.19 -6.25
CA GLU A 34 13.68 -4.11 -6.71
C GLU A 34 12.36 -3.88 -5.96
N GLN A 35 12.42 -3.77 -4.63
CA GLN A 35 11.26 -3.47 -3.80
C GLN A 35 10.62 -2.12 -4.16
N ALA A 36 11.43 -1.07 -4.36
CA ALA A 36 10.95 0.25 -4.75
C ALA A 36 10.30 0.25 -6.13
N GLU A 37 10.85 -0.49 -7.10
CA GLU A 37 10.26 -0.62 -8.44
C GLU A 37 8.92 -1.38 -8.43
N ILE A 38 8.77 -2.39 -7.57
CA ILE A 38 7.50 -3.12 -7.39
C ILE A 38 6.43 -2.18 -6.82
N MET A 39 6.76 -1.41 -5.79
CA MET A 39 5.85 -0.44 -5.18
C MET A 39 5.48 0.70 -6.14
N SER A 40 6.47 1.29 -6.82
CA SER A 40 6.30 2.42 -7.74
C SER A 40 5.43 2.10 -8.96
N ARG A 41 5.54 0.88 -9.49
CA ARG A 41 4.69 0.42 -10.60
C ARG A 41 3.24 0.14 -10.18
N GLY A 42 2.92 0.25 -8.89
CA GLY A 42 1.66 -0.23 -8.35
C GLY A 42 1.43 -1.71 -8.63
N ASN A 43 2.49 -2.46 -8.96
CA ASN A 43 2.48 -3.90 -9.27
C ASN A 43 2.70 -4.71 -7.98
N TYR A 44 2.27 -4.17 -6.84
CA TYR A 44 2.33 -4.86 -5.57
C TYR A 44 1.32 -6.01 -5.59
N ALA A 45 1.83 -7.23 -5.69
CA ALA A 45 1.04 -8.44 -5.49
C ALA A 45 1.52 -9.14 -4.23
N GLY A 46 0.55 -9.64 -3.48
CA GLY A 46 0.78 -10.46 -2.32
C GLY A 46 -0.24 -11.57 -2.27
N ILE A 47 -0.25 -12.28 -1.16
CA ILE A 47 -1.21 -13.35 -0.91
C ILE A 47 -2.40 -12.92 -0.05
N GLY A 48 -2.43 -11.66 0.38
CA GLY A 48 -3.54 -11.11 1.18
C GLY A 48 -3.56 -11.67 2.60
N ILE A 49 -2.44 -11.57 3.32
CA ILE A 49 -2.36 -11.88 4.74
C ILE A 49 -1.94 -10.65 5.53
N GLN A 50 -2.54 -10.47 6.70
CA GLN A 50 -1.99 -9.62 7.74
C GLN A 50 -1.21 -10.49 8.72
N ALA A 51 0.11 -10.41 8.68
CA ALA A 51 0.98 -11.09 9.63
C ALA A 51 1.17 -10.27 10.91
N GLY A 52 1.36 -10.95 12.03
CA GLY A 52 1.66 -10.38 13.33
C GLY A 52 2.61 -11.27 14.12
N TYR A 53 2.97 -10.82 15.32
CA TYR A 53 3.85 -11.56 16.20
C TYR A 53 3.08 -12.04 17.43
N ARG A 54 3.19 -13.33 17.74
CA ARG A 54 2.60 -13.92 18.94
C ARG A 54 3.51 -15.01 19.48
N ASP A 55 3.85 -14.91 20.77
CA ASP A 55 4.61 -15.93 21.50
C ASP A 55 5.96 -16.31 20.84
N GLY A 56 6.57 -15.39 20.08
CA GLY A 56 7.84 -15.63 19.37
C GLY A 56 7.68 -16.08 17.92
N GLU A 57 6.44 -16.24 17.44
CA GLU A 57 6.14 -16.79 16.13
C GLU A 57 5.39 -15.78 15.27
N VAL A 58 5.59 -15.87 13.95
CA VAL A 58 4.81 -15.08 12.99
C VAL A 58 3.47 -15.78 12.77
N VAL A 59 2.38 -15.08 13.09
CA VAL A 59 1.02 -15.60 13.00
C VAL A 59 0.17 -14.79 12.02
N VAL A 60 -0.78 -15.44 11.38
CA VAL A 60 -1.82 -14.77 10.60
C VAL A 60 -2.80 -14.10 11.56
N ILE A 61 -2.83 -12.78 11.58
CA ILE A 61 -3.86 -12.01 12.29
C ILE A 61 -5.21 -12.21 11.58
N ALA A 62 -5.24 -11.94 10.28
CA ALA A 62 -6.41 -12.15 9.42
C ALA A 62 -5.98 -12.28 7.95
N PRO A 63 -6.61 -13.17 7.17
CA PRO A 63 -6.54 -13.08 5.72
C PRO A 63 -7.40 -11.91 5.21
N THR A 64 -7.03 -11.33 4.08
CA THR A 64 -7.86 -10.36 3.36
C THR A 64 -9.09 -11.06 2.80
N GLU A 65 -10.27 -10.50 3.04
CA GLU A 65 -11.54 -11.01 2.50
C GLU A 65 -11.48 -11.06 0.96
N GLY A 66 -11.87 -12.19 0.38
CA GLY A 66 -11.78 -12.47 -1.04
C GLY A 66 -10.35 -12.67 -1.58
N GLY A 67 -9.32 -12.57 -0.74
CA GLY A 67 -7.91 -12.66 -1.14
C GLY A 67 -7.40 -14.09 -1.38
N PRO A 68 -6.19 -14.25 -1.96
CA PRO A 68 -5.60 -15.57 -2.23
C PRO A 68 -5.52 -16.50 -1.01
N ALA A 69 -5.05 -15.98 0.14
CA ALA A 69 -4.90 -16.75 1.36
C ALA A 69 -6.22 -17.28 1.92
N GLU A 70 -7.28 -16.47 1.90
CA GLU A 70 -8.60 -16.92 2.33
C GLU A 70 -9.13 -18.03 1.42
N GLN A 71 -8.96 -17.89 0.10
CA GLN A 71 -9.48 -18.85 -0.89
C GLN A 71 -8.86 -20.24 -0.76
N VAL A 72 -7.58 -20.32 -0.42
CA VAL A 72 -6.91 -21.61 -0.17
C VAL A 72 -7.13 -22.13 1.25
N GLY A 73 -7.75 -21.33 2.12
CA GLY A 73 -8.19 -21.75 3.45
C GLY A 73 -7.19 -21.47 4.57
N ILE A 74 -6.27 -20.50 4.41
CA ILE A 74 -5.49 -19.91 5.49
C ILE A 74 -6.43 -19.10 6.40
N ARG A 75 -6.20 -19.14 7.71
CA ARG A 75 -7.11 -18.59 8.73
C ARG A 75 -6.36 -17.78 9.77
N ALA A 76 -7.10 -16.90 10.45
CA ALA A 76 -6.62 -16.23 11.65
C ALA A 76 -6.13 -17.27 12.68
N GLY A 77 -4.94 -17.04 13.23
CA GLY A 77 -4.29 -17.91 14.21
C GLY A 77 -3.40 -19.01 13.61
N ASP A 78 -3.31 -19.14 12.29
CA ASP A 78 -2.30 -20.00 11.67
C ASP A 78 -0.89 -19.43 11.93
N VAL A 79 0.05 -20.29 12.33
CA VAL A 79 1.47 -19.95 12.49
C VAL A 79 2.17 -20.17 11.15
N ILE A 80 2.81 -19.15 10.60
CA ILE A 80 3.58 -19.28 9.37
C ILE A 80 4.96 -19.81 9.75
N VAL A 81 5.32 -21.00 9.26
CA VAL A 81 6.60 -21.67 9.60
C VAL A 81 7.61 -21.62 8.44
N ALA A 82 7.16 -21.51 7.20
CA ALA A 82 8.02 -21.30 6.04
C ALA A 82 7.32 -20.59 4.87
N VAL A 83 8.11 -19.88 4.07
CA VAL A 83 7.71 -19.31 2.77
C VAL A 83 8.73 -19.73 1.71
N ASP A 84 8.30 -20.42 0.67
CA ASP A 84 9.15 -21.05 -0.35
C ASP A 84 10.31 -21.88 0.24
N GLY A 85 10.03 -22.57 1.36
CA GLY A 85 11.01 -23.37 2.09
C GLY A 85 11.98 -22.56 2.97
N VAL A 86 11.89 -21.23 2.98
CA VAL A 86 12.62 -20.36 3.90
C VAL A 86 11.89 -20.31 5.23
N SER A 87 12.56 -20.75 6.30
CA SER A 87 12.00 -20.74 7.66
C SER A 87 11.76 -19.32 8.17
N THR A 88 10.63 -19.14 8.87
CA THR A 88 10.20 -17.85 9.45
C THR A 88 10.52 -17.69 10.93
N GLU A 89 11.11 -18.68 11.61
CA GLU A 89 11.33 -18.69 13.08
C GLU A 89 12.07 -17.46 13.62
N ARG A 90 12.88 -16.80 12.79
CA ARG A 90 13.69 -15.62 13.18
C ARG A 90 13.33 -14.36 12.39
N LEU A 91 12.26 -14.42 11.61
CA LEU A 91 11.80 -13.31 10.79
C LEU A 91 10.79 -12.47 11.55
N GLN A 92 10.82 -11.17 11.32
CA GLN A 92 9.76 -10.25 11.72
C GLN A 92 8.57 -10.35 10.75
N PRO A 93 7.36 -9.95 11.16
CA PRO A 93 6.18 -9.95 10.29
C PRO A 93 6.40 -9.20 8.97
N GLU A 94 7.17 -8.11 9.00
CA GLU A 94 7.52 -7.32 7.81
C GLU A 94 8.39 -8.12 6.83
N GLU A 95 9.30 -8.96 7.32
CA GLU A 95 10.15 -9.83 6.50
C GLU A 95 9.33 -10.96 5.87
N VAL A 96 8.36 -11.53 6.59
CA VAL A 96 7.43 -12.53 6.03
C VAL A 96 6.52 -11.90 4.98
N ASN A 97 6.05 -10.67 5.20
CA ASN A 97 5.31 -9.91 4.19
C ASN A 97 6.16 -9.67 2.93
N ALA A 98 7.45 -9.39 3.08
CA ALA A 98 8.36 -9.24 1.95
C ALA A 98 8.53 -10.56 1.16
N LEU A 99 8.71 -11.70 1.84
CA LEU A 99 8.83 -13.01 1.18
C LEU A 99 7.56 -13.44 0.44
N THR A 100 6.40 -13.08 0.97
CA THR A 100 5.10 -13.39 0.36
C THR A 100 4.69 -12.40 -0.73
N SER A 101 5.37 -11.26 -0.83
CA SER A 101 5.22 -10.29 -1.91
C SER A 101 6.02 -10.71 -3.15
N GLY A 102 5.64 -10.22 -4.32
CA GLY A 102 6.34 -10.55 -5.58
C GLY A 102 5.57 -10.11 -6.81
N GLU A 103 5.96 -10.61 -7.98
CA GLU A 103 5.29 -10.27 -9.24
C GLU A 103 3.85 -10.82 -9.29
N VAL A 104 2.93 -10.04 -9.87
CA VAL A 104 1.55 -10.47 -10.12
C VAL A 104 1.56 -11.75 -10.98
N GLY A 105 0.83 -12.77 -10.56
CA GLY A 105 0.72 -14.06 -11.25
C GLY A 105 1.84 -15.05 -10.94
N SER A 106 2.86 -14.66 -10.17
CA SER A 106 3.86 -15.61 -9.66
C SER A 106 3.29 -16.45 -8.52
N GLU A 107 3.83 -17.65 -8.32
CA GLU A 107 3.42 -18.53 -7.22
C GLU A 107 4.33 -18.39 -6.00
N VAL A 108 3.77 -18.64 -4.82
CA VAL A 108 4.49 -18.77 -3.55
C VAL A 108 3.89 -19.92 -2.76
N THR A 109 4.73 -20.70 -2.09
CA THR A 109 4.30 -21.75 -1.18
C THR A 109 4.46 -21.28 0.27
N VAL A 110 3.39 -21.32 1.04
CA VAL A 110 3.39 -20.98 2.47
C VAL A 110 3.07 -22.23 3.26
N SER A 111 3.98 -22.60 4.16
CA SER A 111 3.80 -23.68 5.11
C SER A 111 3.32 -23.11 6.43
N ILE A 112 2.23 -23.64 6.96
CA ILE A 112 1.63 -23.18 8.22
C ILE A 112 1.38 -24.33 9.20
N GLU A 113 1.41 -24.00 10.49
CA GLU A 113 0.91 -24.85 11.56
C GLU A 113 -0.41 -24.28 12.09
N ARG A 114 -1.40 -25.17 12.25
CA ARG A 114 -2.73 -24.79 12.71
C ARG A 114 -3.04 -25.46 14.03
N PHE A 115 -3.47 -24.66 15.00
CA PHE A 115 -3.85 -25.18 16.31
C PHE A 115 -4.87 -26.32 16.19
N GLY A 116 -4.55 -27.46 16.81
CA GLY A 116 -5.38 -28.68 16.78
C GLY A 116 -5.09 -29.63 15.61
N LEU A 117 -4.11 -29.33 14.75
CA LEU A 117 -3.58 -30.24 13.75
C LEU A 117 -2.09 -30.50 14.02
N ASP A 118 -1.69 -31.77 14.06
CA ASP A 118 -0.29 -32.17 14.31
C ASP A 118 0.59 -32.11 13.05
N GLN A 119 0.00 -31.78 11.89
CA GLN A 119 0.69 -31.73 10.60
C GLN A 119 0.82 -30.30 10.11
N THR A 120 1.98 -29.97 9.56
CA THR A 120 2.19 -28.76 8.76
C THR A 120 1.33 -28.83 7.49
N LEU A 121 0.72 -27.71 7.12
CA LEU A 121 -0.08 -27.57 5.91
C LEU A 121 0.64 -26.66 4.93
N ASP A 122 0.79 -27.13 3.69
CA ASP A 122 1.39 -26.35 2.61
C ASP A 122 0.31 -25.81 1.68
N PHE A 123 0.40 -24.51 1.39
CA PHE A 123 -0.49 -23.81 0.47
C PHE A 123 0.33 -23.14 -0.62
N THR A 124 0.11 -23.52 -1.87
CA THR A 124 0.65 -22.78 -3.02
C THR A 124 -0.40 -21.77 -3.47
N LEU A 125 0.01 -20.50 -3.53
CA LEU A 125 -0.87 -19.37 -3.85
C LEU A 125 -0.30 -18.58 -5.02
N GLU A 126 -1.16 -18.17 -5.93
CA GLU A 126 -0.84 -17.17 -6.93
C GLU A 126 -0.91 -15.77 -6.30
N ARG A 127 0.18 -15.02 -6.40
CA ARG A 127 0.25 -13.62 -5.96
C ARG A 127 -0.68 -12.79 -6.83
N ARG A 128 -1.65 -12.13 -6.21
CA ARG A 128 -2.59 -11.23 -6.90
C ARG A 128 -2.43 -9.81 -6.39
N ARG A 129 -2.84 -8.85 -7.21
CA ARG A 129 -3.01 -7.47 -6.76
C ARG A 129 -4.01 -7.50 -5.60
N ILE A 130 -3.54 -7.14 -4.41
CA ILE A 130 -4.41 -6.96 -3.26
C ILE A 130 -4.93 -5.54 -3.37
N GLU A 131 -6.19 -5.40 -3.77
CA GLU A 131 -6.89 -4.11 -3.79
C GLU A 131 -7.12 -3.69 -2.34
N VAL A 132 -6.19 -2.90 -1.79
CA VAL A 132 -6.43 -2.16 -0.55
C VAL A 132 -7.37 -1.02 -0.92
N SER A 133 -8.62 -1.10 -0.47
CA SER A 133 -9.60 -0.04 -0.70
C SER A 133 -9.01 1.31 -0.25
N ASN A 134 -9.11 2.32 -1.10
CA ASN A 134 -8.59 3.63 -0.80
C ASN A 134 -9.50 4.36 0.19
N ILE A 135 -10.79 3.99 0.23
CA ILE A 135 -11.80 4.54 1.12
C ILE A 135 -12.04 3.56 2.29
N SER A 136 -11.65 3.96 3.50
CA SER A 136 -11.92 3.15 4.70
C SER A 136 -13.33 3.31 5.24
N TYR A 137 -14.03 4.38 4.87
CA TYR A 137 -15.41 4.62 5.28
C TYR A 137 -16.10 5.62 4.34
N SER A 138 -17.36 5.36 4.01
CA SER A 138 -18.28 6.30 3.35
C SER A 138 -19.64 6.23 4.02
N GLY A 139 -20.24 7.36 4.36
CA GLY A 139 -21.54 7.41 5.02
C GLY A 139 -21.96 8.82 5.41
N TRP A 140 -22.99 8.92 6.25
CA TRP A 140 -23.55 10.19 6.71
C TRP A 140 -23.04 10.58 8.10
N ILE A 141 -22.81 11.87 8.30
CA ILE A 141 -22.52 12.43 9.63
C ILE A 141 -23.59 13.45 10.03
N GLY A 142 -24.06 13.34 11.27
CA GLY A 142 -25.17 14.14 11.78
C GLY A 142 -26.52 13.70 11.18
N GLU A 143 -27.58 13.81 11.97
CA GLU A 143 -28.93 13.40 11.55
C GLU A 143 -29.69 14.51 10.81
N GLU A 144 -29.28 15.78 10.93
CA GLU A 144 -30.08 16.93 10.47
C GLU A 144 -29.52 17.68 9.25
N ASP A 145 -28.22 17.56 8.95
CA ASP A 145 -27.55 18.44 7.97
C ASP A 145 -27.31 17.79 6.59
N ASN A 146 -27.69 16.52 6.40
CA ASN A 146 -27.35 15.69 5.23
C ASN A 146 -25.91 15.91 4.74
N THR A 147 -24.95 15.76 5.65
CA THR A 147 -23.53 15.89 5.33
C THR A 147 -22.93 14.50 5.15
N GLY A 148 -22.44 14.22 3.94
CA GLY A 148 -21.68 13.02 3.64
C GLY A 148 -20.28 13.09 4.23
N TYR A 149 -19.70 11.93 4.53
CA TYR A 149 -18.37 11.79 5.06
C TYR A 149 -17.67 10.62 4.36
N ILE A 150 -16.51 10.90 3.78
CA ILE A 150 -15.66 9.90 3.12
C ILE A 150 -14.26 9.97 3.73
N ARG A 151 -13.76 8.85 4.26
CA ARG A 151 -12.40 8.75 4.77
C ARG A 151 -11.49 8.11 3.72
N LEU A 152 -10.59 8.91 3.16
CA LEU A 152 -9.61 8.48 2.18
C LEU A 152 -8.30 8.12 2.89
N SER A 153 -8.00 6.83 2.95
CA SER A 153 -6.81 6.30 3.62
C SER A 153 -5.51 6.56 2.84
N GLN A 154 -5.57 6.57 1.51
CA GLN A 154 -4.42 6.82 0.63
C GLN A 154 -4.89 7.29 -0.75
N PHE A 155 -4.02 7.97 -1.50
CA PHE A 155 -4.23 8.26 -2.92
C PHE A 155 -3.72 7.09 -3.78
N GLY A 156 -4.31 5.91 -3.62
CA GLY A 156 -3.93 4.73 -4.39
C GLY A 156 -4.59 4.71 -5.77
N THR A 157 -4.22 3.69 -6.56
CA THR A 157 -4.79 3.42 -7.88
C THR A 157 -6.32 3.45 -7.81
N ASN A 158 -6.96 4.15 -8.74
CA ASN A 158 -8.41 4.23 -8.87
C ASN A 158 -9.14 4.98 -7.74
N SER A 159 -8.43 5.62 -6.80
CA SER A 159 -9.05 6.37 -5.70
C SER A 159 -9.92 7.54 -6.18
N ALA A 160 -9.58 8.19 -7.30
CA ALA A 160 -10.43 9.21 -7.89
C ALA A 160 -11.80 8.65 -8.31
N GLU A 161 -11.84 7.44 -8.85
CA GLU A 161 -13.08 6.81 -9.26
C GLU A 161 -13.88 6.29 -8.06
N GLU A 162 -13.21 5.74 -7.05
CA GLU A 162 -13.85 5.33 -5.80
C GLU A 162 -14.54 6.51 -5.10
N ILE A 163 -13.90 7.68 -5.04
CA ILE A 163 -14.52 8.91 -4.48
C ILE A 163 -15.74 9.31 -5.30
N ARG A 164 -15.66 9.27 -6.64
CA ARG A 164 -16.78 9.60 -7.53
C ARG A 164 -17.97 8.68 -7.24
N GLN A 165 -17.71 7.38 -7.13
CA GLN A 165 -18.73 6.37 -6.90
C GLN A 165 -19.36 6.54 -5.51
N ALA A 166 -18.56 6.75 -4.47
CA ALA A 166 -19.06 7.03 -3.12
C ALA A 166 -19.93 8.30 -3.06
N MET A 167 -19.57 9.36 -3.78
CA MET A 167 -20.40 10.58 -3.88
C MET A 167 -21.75 10.29 -4.56
N ILE A 168 -21.74 9.52 -5.65
CA ILE A 168 -22.98 9.14 -6.36
C ILE A 168 -23.90 8.31 -5.47
N GLU A 169 -23.33 7.39 -4.69
CA GLU A 169 -24.09 6.56 -3.75
C GLU A 169 -24.72 7.42 -2.64
N LEU A 170 -23.99 8.39 -2.10
CA LEU A 170 -24.55 9.35 -1.13
C LEU A 170 -25.66 10.19 -1.77
N MET A 171 -25.45 10.74 -2.97
CA MET A 171 -26.47 11.54 -3.67
C MET A 171 -27.72 10.72 -4.05
N ALA A 172 -27.57 9.41 -4.27
CA ALA A 172 -28.69 8.53 -4.58
C ALA A 172 -29.51 8.13 -3.35
N ASP A 173 -28.88 8.14 -2.17
CA ASP A 173 -29.52 7.77 -0.90
C ASP A 173 -30.40 8.92 -0.35
N GLN A 174 -29.87 10.15 -0.31
CA GLN A 174 -30.61 11.37 0.10
C GLN A 174 -29.92 12.66 -0.39
N ASP A 175 -30.57 13.81 -0.21
CA ASP A 175 -30.05 15.11 -0.67
C ASP A 175 -28.73 15.47 0.02
N LEU A 176 -27.61 15.35 -0.70
CA LEU A 176 -26.26 15.66 -0.19
C LEU A 176 -26.02 17.18 -0.15
N ASN A 177 -26.09 17.78 1.04
CA ASN A 177 -25.92 19.23 1.24
C ASN A 177 -24.47 19.65 1.53
N GLY A 178 -23.66 18.72 2.02
CA GLY A 178 -22.25 18.94 2.34
C GLY A 178 -21.46 17.65 2.26
N LEU A 179 -20.16 17.75 2.06
CA LEU A 179 -19.26 16.60 2.01
C LEU A 179 -17.99 16.90 2.81
N VAL A 180 -17.62 15.99 3.70
CA VAL A 180 -16.34 15.97 4.39
C VAL A 180 -15.49 14.86 3.79
N ILE A 181 -14.31 15.24 3.26
CA ILE A 181 -13.29 14.28 2.85
C ILE A 181 -12.20 14.29 3.92
N ASP A 182 -12.14 13.21 4.71
CA ASP A 182 -11.12 13.03 5.73
C ASP A 182 -9.87 12.41 5.14
N VAL A 183 -8.79 13.21 5.10
CA VAL A 183 -7.45 12.82 4.65
C VAL A 183 -6.46 12.75 5.83
N ARG A 184 -6.93 12.68 7.07
CA ARG A 184 -6.05 12.50 8.24
C ARG A 184 -5.38 11.12 8.17
N ASP A 185 -4.12 11.08 8.56
CA ASP A 185 -3.24 9.90 8.52
C ASP A 185 -3.02 9.32 7.11
N ASN A 186 -3.40 10.06 6.06
CA ASN A 186 -3.14 9.69 4.67
C ASN A 186 -1.72 10.13 4.28
N PRO A 187 -0.80 9.19 3.96
CA PRO A 187 0.59 9.52 3.66
C PRO A 187 0.80 10.13 2.26
N GLY A 188 -0.25 10.25 1.45
CA GLY A 188 -0.20 10.66 0.06
C GLY A 188 -0.47 9.48 -0.88
N GLY A 189 0.22 9.48 -2.02
CA GLY A 189 0.08 8.45 -3.04
C GLY A 189 0.29 9.02 -4.45
N ILE A 190 -0.46 8.49 -5.41
CA ILE A 190 -0.38 8.83 -6.82
C ILE A 190 -0.90 10.25 -7.05
N LEU A 191 -0.03 11.14 -7.53
CA LEU A 191 -0.36 12.55 -7.77
C LEU A 191 -1.56 12.72 -8.72
N GLN A 192 -1.61 11.91 -9.78
CA GLN A 192 -2.69 11.96 -10.77
C GLN A 192 -4.05 11.64 -10.14
N GLU A 193 -4.09 10.73 -9.17
CA GLU A 193 -5.32 10.39 -8.44
C GLU A 193 -5.74 11.54 -7.53
N ALA A 194 -4.80 12.20 -6.85
CA ALA A 194 -5.09 13.39 -6.05
C ALA A 194 -5.66 14.53 -6.91
N VAL A 195 -5.08 14.78 -8.09
CA VAL A 195 -5.62 15.75 -9.06
C VAL A 195 -7.00 15.30 -9.54
N GLY A 196 -7.19 14.02 -9.89
CA GLY A 196 -8.48 13.49 -10.33
C GLY A 196 -9.60 13.56 -9.28
N ILE A 197 -9.25 13.53 -7.98
CA ILE A 197 -10.19 13.81 -6.89
C ILE A 197 -10.49 15.31 -6.82
N LEU A 198 -9.47 16.16 -6.93
CA LEU A 198 -9.63 17.62 -6.87
C LEU A 198 -10.48 18.16 -8.02
N ASP A 199 -10.31 17.60 -9.22
CA ASP A 199 -11.04 17.94 -10.44
C ASP A 199 -12.56 17.89 -10.24
N LYS A 200 -13.04 17.04 -9.32
CA LYS A 200 -14.45 16.87 -8.98
C LYS A 200 -15.08 18.10 -8.33
N PHE A 201 -14.26 18.93 -7.68
CA PHE A 201 -14.71 20.03 -6.83
C PHE A 201 -14.32 21.41 -7.36
N ILE A 202 -13.43 21.48 -8.35
CA ILE A 202 -12.88 22.73 -8.87
C ILE A 202 -13.30 22.92 -10.32
N GLU A 203 -13.58 24.17 -10.70
CA GLU A 203 -13.88 24.53 -12.08
C GLU A 203 -12.77 24.10 -13.05
N PRO A 204 -13.11 23.71 -14.30
CA PRO A 204 -12.11 23.36 -15.31
C PRO A 204 -11.14 24.50 -15.62
N GLY A 205 -9.90 24.15 -15.96
CA GLY A 205 -8.89 25.10 -16.42
C GLY A 205 -8.02 25.72 -15.32
N ILE A 206 -8.19 25.28 -14.07
CA ILE A 206 -7.36 25.71 -12.93
C ILE A 206 -6.13 24.80 -12.84
N THR A 207 -4.93 25.38 -12.83
CA THR A 207 -3.71 24.62 -12.56
C THR A 207 -3.69 24.20 -11.09
N ALA A 208 -3.88 22.91 -10.85
CA ALA A 208 -3.86 22.30 -9.52
C ALA A 208 -2.42 22.13 -9.01
N VAL A 209 -1.51 21.68 -9.88
CA VAL A 209 -0.12 21.36 -9.52
C VAL A 209 0.83 21.75 -10.65
N ASP A 210 1.97 22.34 -10.28
CA ASP A 210 3.10 22.68 -11.16
C ASP A 210 4.37 21.97 -10.61
N ILE A 211 4.94 21.06 -11.39
CA ILE A 211 6.20 20.38 -11.09
C ILE A 211 7.31 21.08 -11.85
N ARG A 212 8.37 21.46 -11.13
CA ARG A 212 9.55 22.11 -11.71
C ARG A 212 10.82 21.29 -11.46
N GLY A 213 11.42 20.83 -12.54
CA GLY A 213 12.71 20.16 -12.55
C GLY A 213 13.86 21.09 -12.91
N ARG A 214 15.09 20.62 -12.69
CA ARG A 214 16.31 21.30 -13.19
C ARG A 214 16.37 21.32 -14.72
N VAL A 215 15.80 20.31 -15.37
CA VAL A 215 15.62 20.23 -16.83
C VAL A 215 14.19 20.62 -17.13
N ALA A 216 14.00 21.63 -17.97
CA ALA A 216 12.69 22.20 -18.27
C ALA A 216 11.71 21.18 -18.91
N GLU A 217 12.22 20.17 -19.60
CA GLU A 217 11.43 19.09 -20.21
C GLU A 217 10.74 18.20 -19.18
N TYR A 218 11.22 18.18 -17.93
CA TYR A 218 10.56 17.46 -16.84
C TYR A 218 9.53 18.30 -16.09
N ASN A 219 9.31 19.55 -16.50
CA ASN A 219 8.26 20.35 -15.92
C ASN A 219 6.90 19.78 -16.36
N GLN A 220 5.98 19.65 -15.40
CA GLN A 220 4.64 19.15 -15.66
C GLN A 220 3.60 20.07 -15.03
N ASN A 221 2.52 20.31 -15.75
CA ASN A 221 1.37 21.05 -15.23
C ASN A 221 0.14 20.13 -15.24
N PHE A 222 -0.52 20.07 -14.10
CA PHE A 222 -1.78 19.37 -13.91
C PHE A 222 -2.88 20.40 -13.78
N THR A 223 -3.83 20.35 -14.72
CA THR A 223 -4.93 21.32 -14.81
C THR A 223 -6.24 20.56 -14.74
N THR A 224 -7.20 21.11 -14.00
CA THR A 224 -8.53 20.53 -13.80
C THR A 224 -9.32 20.42 -15.10
N ARG A 225 -10.03 19.31 -15.31
CA ARG A 225 -10.74 19.03 -16.58
C ARG A 225 -12.20 18.63 -16.42
N GLU A 226 -12.54 17.85 -15.38
CA GLU A 226 -13.84 17.18 -15.27
C GLU A 226 -14.46 17.33 -13.87
N PRO A 227 -15.41 18.25 -13.66
CA PRO A 227 -16.22 18.29 -12.44
C PRO A 227 -17.22 17.12 -12.42
N VAL A 228 -17.64 16.71 -11.21
CA VAL A 228 -18.65 15.65 -10.99
C VAL A 228 -20.05 16.13 -11.30
#